data_AF-A0A1S2UJ04-F1
#
_entry.id   AF-A0A1S2UJ04-F1
#
_cell.length_a   1.000
_cell.length_b   1.000
_cell.length_c   1.000
_cell.angle_alpha   90.00
_cell.angle_beta   90.00
_cell.angle_gamma   90.00
#
_symmetry.space_group_name_H-M   'P 1'
#
loop_
_entity.id
_entity.type
_entity.pdbx_description
1 polymer ?
#
loop_
_entity_poly.entity_id
_entity_poly.type
_entity_poly.pdbx_seq_one_letter_code
_entity_poly.pdbx_strand_id
1 'polypeptide(L)'
;MYDYAIRFEQDDSTPGLAVFCRDLPELNSFGDDKNHALREAEDAIETALSIYVDQRRAIPQASPALPDEYVIRLSAVTVTKIVLWNEMMAQNMRKADLCKRLGLAQTQGDRLVDFLHTSKMEALEKALEALGVRVLVQPIDPEAVRIQFYPDFNRQGHRTVLVKLPTIPFSALPDELRKDYEGVTPQESVINLNDLESRWWLTEQDARNLKTKGWSAFSFAPMAYSPGG
;
A
#
# COMPACT_ATOMS: atom_id res chain seq x y z
N MET A 1 -2.90 -1.91 3.07
CA MET A 1 -2.98 -1.93 1.58
C MET A 1 -2.68 -3.35 1.17
N TYR A 2 -3.47 -3.96 0.28
CA TYR A 2 -3.39 -5.41 -0.02
C TYR A 2 -2.68 -5.68 -1.35
N ASP A 3 -1.61 -4.93 -1.60
CA ASP A 3 -0.74 -5.11 -2.76
C ASP A 3 0.35 -6.11 -2.37
N TYR A 4 0.11 -7.40 -2.64
CA TYR A 4 1.00 -8.47 -2.17
C TYR A 4 2.27 -8.58 -3.01
N ALA A 5 3.40 -8.72 -2.33
CA ALA A 5 4.68 -8.97 -2.96
C ALA A 5 4.90 -10.48 -3.17
N ILE A 6 5.24 -10.87 -4.40
CA ILE A 6 5.60 -12.23 -4.77
C ILE A 6 7.09 -12.33 -5.10
N ARG A 7 7.65 -13.51 -4.94
CA ARG A 7 8.98 -13.87 -5.46
C ARG A 7 8.88 -15.09 -6.34
N PHE A 8 9.88 -15.25 -7.19
CA PHE A 8 10.06 -16.44 -8.02
C PHE A 8 11.19 -17.29 -7.47
N GLU A 9 10.99 -18.60 -7.49
CA GLU A 9 12.06 -19.57 -7.26
C GLU A 9 12.12 -20.50 -8.47
N GLN A 10 13.34 -20.78 -8.94
CA GLN A 10 13.61 -21.70 -10.04
C GLN A 10 14.35 -22.91 -9.49
N ASP A 11 13.93 -24.11 -9.88
CA ASP A 11 14.64 -25.35 -9.61
C ASP A 11 15.43 -25.78 -10.85
N ASP A 12 16.68 -26.19 -10.67
CA ASP A 12 17.52 -26.74 -11.73
C ASP A 12 16.93 -28.02 -12.35
N SER A 13 16.06 -28.72 -11.62
CA SER A 13 15.43 -29.97 -12.06
C SER A 13 14.22 -29.79 -12.97
N THR A 14 13.59 -28.60 -12.98
CA THR A 14 12.30 -28.38 -13.66
C THR A 14 12.28 -27.04 -14.38
N PRO A 15 11.97 -26.99 -15.69
CA PRO A 15 11.89 -25.73 -16.41
C PRO A 15 10.69 -24.89 -15.94
N GLY A 16 10.91 -23.63 -15.59
CA GLY A 16 9.88 -22.65 -15.21
C GLY A 16 10.15 -22.00 -13.85
N LEU A 17 9.16 -21.27 -13.33
CA LEU A 17 9.26 -20.45 -12.12
C LEU A 17 8.09 -20.76 -11.18
N ALA A 18 8.40 -21.19 -9.96
CA ALA A 18 7.43 -21.28 -8.88
C ALA A 18 7.20 -19.90 -8.26
N VAL A 19 5.95 -19.60 -7.90
CA VAL A 19 5.52 -18.31 -7.35
C VAL A 19 5.19 -18.46 -5.87
N PHE A 20 5.74 -17.58 -5.05
CA PHE A 20 5.51 -17.57 -3.61
C PHE A 20 5.18 -16.17 -3.11
N CYS A 21 4.31 -16.09 -2.10
CA CYS A 21 4.05 -14.87 -1.36
C CYS A 21 4.37 -15.08 0.12
N ARG A 22 5.13 -14.17 0.72
CA ARG A 22 5.47 -14.25 2.15
C ARG A 22 4.28 -13.96 3.05
N ASP A 23 3.42 -13.03 2.63
CA ASP A 23 2.24 -12.64 3.38
C ASP A 23 1.08 -13.63 3.18
N LEU A 24 1.08 -14.40 2.09
CA LEU A 24 0.10 -15.46 1.80
C LEU A 24 0.83 -16.80 1.59
N PRO A 25 1.24 -17.51 2.67
CA PRO A 25 2.00 -18.76 2.56
C PRO A 25 1.27 -19.89 1.83
N GLU A 26 -0.06 -19.83 1.77
CA GLU A 26 -0.91 -20.77 1.03
C GLU A 26 -0.88 -20.56 -0.48
N LEU A 27 -0.31 -19.44 -0.97
CA LEU A 27 -0.15 -19.18 -2.39
C LEU A 27 0.86 -20.16 -2.99
N ASN A 28 0.40 -20.91 -3.99
CA ASN A 28 1.25 -21.76 -4.81
C ASN A 28 0.81 -21.62 -6.26
N SER A 29 1.73 -21.22 -7.14
CA SER A 29 1.49 -21.09 -8.57
C SER A 29 2.79 -21.30 -9.34
N PHE A 30 2.70 -21.38 -10.65
CA PHE A 30 3.81 -21.69 -11.53
C PHE A 30 3.65 -21.03 -12.90
N GLY A 31 4.75 -20.62 -13.51
CA GLY A 31 4.74 -20.17 -14.90
C GLY A 31 6.01 -20.56 -15.65
N ASP A 32 5.89 -20.78 -16.95
CA ASP A 32 7.01 -21.20 -17.82
C ASP A 32 8.11 -20.13 -17.91
N ASP A 33 7.72 -18.86 -17.78
CA ASP A 33 8.58 -17.71 -17.75
C ASP A 33 8.04 -16.65 -16.78
N LYS A 34 8.81 -15.59 -16.57
CA LYS A 34 8.46 -14.50 -15.65
C LYS A 34 7.13 -13.83 -15.98
N ASN A 35 6.84 -13.59 -17.26
CA ASN A 35 5.60 -12.92 -17.66
C ASN A 35 4.40 -13.86 -17.49
N HIS A 36 4.56 -15.16 -17.75
CA HIS A 36 3.55 -16.17 -17.45
C HIS A 36 3.29 -16.23 -15.93
N ALA A 37 4.34 -16.38 -15.13
CA ALA A 37 4.23 -16.45 -13.67
C ALA A 37 3.57 -15.20 -13.04
N LEU A 38 3.81 -14.01 -13.61
CA LEU A 38 3.14 -12.78 -13.20
C LEU A 38 1.63 -12.78 -13.51
N ARG A 39 1.22 -13.34 -14.65
CA ARG A 39 -0.20 -13.46 -15.02
C ARG A 39 -0.94 -14.45 -14.10
N GLU A 40 -0.31 -15.58 -13.80
CA GLU A 40 -0.90 -16.60 -12.92
C GLU A 40 -0.92 -16.18 -11.43
N ALA A 41 -0.16 -15.15 -11.05
CA ALA A 41 -0.06 -14.74 -9.66
C ALA A 41 -1.35 -14.13 -9.10
N GLU A 42 -2.10 -13.36 -9.90
CA GLU A 42 -3.35 -12.75 -9.43
C GLU A 42 -4.41 -13.82 -9.11
N ASP A 43 -4.65 -14.74 -10.04
CA ASP A 43 -5.58 -15.87 -9.86
C ASP A 43 -5.16 -16.76 -8.67
N ALA A 44 -3.85 -16.97 -8.49
CA ALA A 44 -3.32 -17.72 -7.36
C ALA A 44 -3.52 -17.00 -6.02
N ILE A 45 -3.44 -15.66 -6.00
CA ILE A 45 -3.78 -14.87 -4.81
C ILE A 45 -5.26 -15.04 -4.49
N GLU A 46 -6.18 -14.90 -5.46
CA GLU A 46 -7.61 -15.07 -5.20
C GLU A 46 -7.97 -16.48 -4.68
N THR A 47 -7.29 -17.49 -5.21
CA THR A 47 -7.38 -18.87 -4.71
C THR A 47 -6.88 -18.98 -3.27
N ALA A 48 -5.71 -18.41 -2.96
CA ALA A 48 -5.16 -18.41 -1.61
C ALA A 48 -6.09 -17.68 -0.63
N LEU A 49 -6.66 -16.53 -1.01
CA LEU A 49 -7.61 -15.76 -0.18
C LEU A 49 -8.87 -16.57 0.15
N SER A 50 -9.33 -17.43 -0.76
CA SER A 50 -10.46 -18.33 -0.49
C SER A 50 -10.17 -19.32 0.64
N ILE A 51 -8.91 -19.77 0.79
CA ILE A 51 -8.49 -20.65 1.90
C ILE A 51 -8.65 -19.94 3.25
N TYR A 52 -8.36 -18.63 3.33
CA TYR A 52 -8.58 -17.85 4.55
C TYR A 52 -10.07 -17.79 4.92
N VAL A 53 -10.93 -17.66 3.92
CA VAL A 53 -12.39 -17.67 4.11
C VAL A 53 -12.87 -19.02 4.65
N ASP A 54 -12.43 -20.10 4.02
CA ASP A 54 -12.81 -21.46 4.40
C ASP A 54 -12.32 -21.84 5.80
N GLN A 55 -11.12 -21.39 6.16
CA GLN A 55 -10.53 -21.60 7.49
C GLN A 55 -11.01 -20.60 8.55
N ARG A 56 -11.90 -19.66 8.20
CA ARG A 56 -12.38 -18.59 9.10
C ARG A 56 -11.22 -17.79 9.71
N ARG A 57 -10.21 -17.46 8.91
CA ARG A 57 -9.04 -16.66 9.30
C ARG A 57 -9.15 -15.25 8.73
N ALA A 58 -8.69 -14.26 9.49
CA ALA A 58 -8.46 -12.93 8.94
C ALA A 58 -7.35 -12.99 7.88
N ILE A 59 -7.55 -12.26 6.79
CA ILE A 59 -6.59 -12.10 5.70
C ILE A 59 -5.52 -11.09 6.13
N PRO A 60 -4.22 -11.41 6.02
CA PRO A 60 -3.14 -10.54 6.46
C PRO A 60 -3.02 -9.27 5.60
N GLN A 61 -2.41 -8.22 6.15
CA GLN A 61 -1.99 -7.07 5.34
C GLN A 61 -0.78 -7.43 4.49
N ALA A 62 -0.62 -6.78 3.34
CA ALA A 62 0.62 -6.90 2.59
C ALA A 62 1.76 -6.13 3.26
N SER A 63 2.93 -6.76 3.31
CA SER A 63 4.19 -6.16 3.72
C SER A 63 4.78 -5.32 2.57
N PRO A 64 5.62 -4.31 2.87
CA PRO A 64 6.42 -3.65 1.83
C PRO A 64 7.25 -4.68 1.05
N ALA A 65 7.29 -4.54 -0.27
CA ALA A 65 8.10 -5.38 -1.13
C ALA A 65 9.58 -5.26 -0.79
N LEU A 66 10.26 -6.40 -0.77
CA LEU A 66 11.71 -6.53 -0.63
C LEU A 66 12.40 -6.45 -2.01
N PRO A 67 13.74 -6.31 -2.05
CA PRO A 67 14.50 -6.49 -3.29
C PRO A 67 14.13 -7.82 -3.96
N ASP A 68 14.05 -7.79 -5.29
CA ASP A 68 13.71 -8.93 -6.16
C ASP A 68 12.28 -9.51 -6.01
N GLU A 69 11.42 -8.87 -5.22
CA GLU A 69 9.98 -9.15 -5.20
C GLU A 69 9.21 -8.29 -6.21
N TYR A 70 8.06 -8.81 -6.65
CA TYR A 70 7.15 -8.18 -7.60
C TYR A 70 5.81 -7.93 -6.93
N VAL A 71 5.32 -6.70 -7.00
CA VAL A 71 4.04 -6.32 -6.40
C VAL A 71 2.90 -6.68 -7.35
N ILE A 72 1.97 -7.50 -6.88
CA ILE A 72 0.71 -7.79 -7.56
C ILE A 72 -0.36 -6.84 -7.01
N ARG A 73 -0.89 -6.00 -7.90
CA ARG A 73 -1.98 -5.07 -7.57
C ARG A 73 -3.30 -5.77 -7.81
N LEU A 74 -4.08 -5.93 -6.75
CA LEU A 74 -5.39 -6.55 -6.83
C LEU A 74 -6.45 -5.58 -7.35
N SER A 75 -7.49 -6.13 -7.98
CA SER A 75 -8.66 -5.33 -8.35
C SER A 75 -9.30 -4.67 -7.12
N ALA A 76 -9.94 -3.51 -7.33
CA ALA A 76 -10.67 -2.82 -6.26
C ALA A 76 -11.78 -3.70 -5.65
N VAL A 77 -12.39 -4.57 -6.47
CA VAL A 77 -13.43 -5.53 -6.02
C VAL A 77 -12.82 -6.54 -5.07
N THR A 78 -11.68 -7.14 -5.44
CA THR A 78 -10.95 -8.11 -4.62
C THR A 78 -10.52 -7.48 -3.30
N VAL A 79 -9.94 -6.27 -3.31
CA VAL A 79 -9.58 -5.52 -2.10
C VAL A 79 -10.80 -5.26 -1.21
N THR A 80 -11.93 -4.84 -1.79
CA THR A 80 -13.16 -4.59 -1.04
C THR A 80 -13.69 -5.86 -0.37
N LYS A 81 -13.58 -7.02 -1.02
CA LYS A 81 -13.91 -8.32 -0.42
C LYS A 81 -13.01 -8.67 0.76
N ILE A 82 -11.71 -8.39 0.67
CA ILE A 82 -10.78 -8.57 1.79
C ILE A 82 -11.22 -7.73 2.99
N VAL A 83 -11.54 -6.45 2.76
CA VAL A 83 -12.02 -5.55 3.82
C VAL A 83 -13.31 -6.06 4.44
N LEU A 84 -14.29 -6.47 3.62
CA LEU A 84 -15.55 -7.03 4.11
C LEU A 84 -15.32 -8.27 4.99
N TRP A 85 -14.49 -9.20 4.52
CA TRP A 85 -14.19 -10.42 5.26
C TRP A 85 -13.47 -10.13 6.58
N ASN A 86 -12.46 -9.27 6.57
CA ASN A 86 -11.72 -8.91 7.78
C ASN A 86 -12.60 -8.18 8.80
N GLU A 87 -13.50 -7.32 8.34
CA GLU A 87 -14.49 -6.68 9.22
C GLU A 87 -15.44 -7.70 9.84
N MET A 88 -15.91 -8.68 9.05
CA MET A 88 -16.70 -9.79 9.59
C MET A 88 -15.92 -10.58 10.65
N MET A 89 -14.61 -10.84 10.44
CA MET A 89 -13.78 -11.52 11.44
C MET A 89 -13.62 -10.68 12.71
N ALA A 90 -13.40 -9.37 12.58
CA ALA A 90 -13.31 -8.44 13.72
C ALA A 90 -14.60 -8.40 14.55
N GLN A 91 -15.76 -8.47 13.88
CA GLN A 91 -17.08 -8.55 14.53
C GLN A 91 -17.50 -9.98 14.92
N ASN A 92 -16.63 -10.98 14.74
CA ASN A 92 -16.91 -12.40 14.94
C ASN A 92 -18.17 -12.93 14.18
N MET A 93 -18.47 -12.36 13.02
CA MET A 93 -19.62 -12.73 12.19
C MET A 93 -19.35 -13.99 11.35
N ARG A 94 -20.38 -14.80 11.12
CA ARG A 94 -20.41 -15.88 10.11
C ARG A 94 -21.06 -15.38 8.82
N LYS A 95 -20.87 -16.11 7.71
CA LYS A 95 -21.55 -15.81 6.43
C LYS A 95 -23.09 -15.72 6.61
N ALA A 96 -23.66 -16.60 7.43
CA ALA A 96 -25.09 -16.56 7.76
C ALA A 96 -25.53 -15.27 8.47
N ASP A 97 -24.65 -14.65 9.28
CA ASP A 97 -24.96 -13.40 9.96
C ASP A 97 -24.96 -12.24 8.98
N LEU A 98 -24.02 -12.24 8.01
CA LEU A 98 -24.03 -11.30 6.89
C LEU A 98 -25.34 -11.40 6.08
N CYS A 99 -25.74 -12.62 5.71
CA CYS A 99 -26.99 -12.87 4.99
C CYS A 99 -28.21 -12.31 5.74
N LYS A 100 -28.32 -12.61 7.05
CA LYS A 100 -29.41 -12.11 7.90
C LYS A 100 -29.42 -10.59 7.98
N ARG A 101 -28.25 -9.97 8.18
CA ARG A 101 -28.11 -8.51 8.29
C ARG A 101 -28.49 -7.79 7.01
N LEU A 102 -28.24 -8.40 5.85
CA LEU A 102 -28.57 -7.85 4.54
C LEU A 102 -29.94 -8.29 3.98
N GLY A 103 -30.63 -9.22 4.65
CA GLY A 103 -31.86 -9.82 4.13
C GLY A 103 -31.66 -10.61 2.83
N LEU A 104 -30.48 -11.22 2.65
CA LEU A 104 -30.10 -11.95 1.43
C LEU A 104 -30.27 -13.45 1.57
N ALA A 105 -30.49 -14.13 0.45
CA ALA A 105 -30.38 -15.58 0.38
C ALA A 105 -28.92 -16.02 0.61
N GLN A 106 -28.73 -17.23 1.15
CA GLN A 106 -27.39 -17.75 1.49
C GLN A 106 -26.43 -17.71 0.30
N THR A 107 -26.89 -18.13 -0.89
CA THR A 107 -26.09 -18.13 -2.12
C THR A 107 -25.64 -16.73 -2.55
N GLN A 108 -26.43 -15.69 -2.26
CA GLN A 108 -26.06 -14.31 -2.56
C GLN A 108 -25.01 -13.79 -1.57
N GLY A 109 -25.18 -14.08 -0.28
CA GLY A 109 -24.22 -13.67 0.74
C GLY A 109 -22.88 -14.39 0.63
N ASP A 110 -22.87 -15.68 0.27
CA ASP A 110 -21.63 -16.44 0.08
C ASP A 110 -20.76 -15.84 -1.02
N ARG A 111 -21.36 -15.40 -2.14
CA ARG A 111 -20.66 -14.78 -3.27
C ARG A 111 -19.95 -13.47 -2.92
N LEU A 112 -20.43 -12.74 -1.91
CA LEU A 112 -19.82 -11.48 -1.47
C LEU A 112 -18.44 -11.69 -0.85
N VAL A 113 -18.17 -12.89 -0.31
CA VAL A 113 -16.90 -13.25 0.35
C VAL A 113 -16.22 -14.45 -0.32
N ASP A 114 -16.68 -14.85 -1.50
CA ASP A 114 -16.04 -15.85 -2.35
C ASP A 114 -15.10 -15.15 -3.32
N PHE A 115 -13.79 -15.34 -3.19
CA PHE A 115 -12.81 -14.64 -4.03
C PHE A 115 -12.79 -15.14 -5.47
N LEU A 116 -13.31 -16.34 -5.75
CA LEU A 116 -13.36 -16.92 -7.10
C LEU A 116 -14.64 -16.56 -7.86
N HIS A 117 -15.50 -15.72 -7.28
CA HIS A 117 -16.75 -15.28 -7.88
C HIS A 117 -16.80 -13.77 -8.09
N THR A 118 -17.12 -13.32 -9.30
CA THR A 118 -17.29 -11.88 -9.58
C THR A 118 -18.43 -11.28 -8.74
N SER A 119 -18.18 -10.15 -8.09
CA SER A 119 -19.23 -9.38 -7.39
C SER A 119 -19.32 -7.97 -7.95
N LYS A 120 -20.53 -7.43 -7.95
CA LYS A 120 -20.76 -6.02 -8.29
C LYS A 120 -20.31 -5.15 -7.12
N MET A 121 -19.61 -4.06 -7.41
CA MET A 121 -19.10 -3.14 -6.37
C MET A 121 -20.23 -2.62 -5.49
N GLU A 122 -21.38 -2.29 -6.07
CA GLU A 122 -22.54 -1.77 -5.36
C GLU A 122 -23.10 -2.75 -4.31
N ALA A 123 -22.92 -4.07 -4.53
CA ALA A 123 -23.33 -5.08 -3.55
C ALA A 123 -22.34 -5.15 -2.37
N LEU A 124 -21.04 -4.98 -2.64
CA LEU A 124 -20.00 -4.95 -1.62
C LEU A 124 -20.07 -3.67 -0.77
N GLU A 125 -20.34 -2.52 -1.39
CA GLU A 125 -20.55 -1.25 -0.70
C GLU A 125 -21.72 -1.33 0.29
N LYS A 126 -22.87 -1.88 -0.15
CA LYS A 126 -24.02 -2.12 0.73
C LYS A 126 -23.70 -3.07 1.88
N ALA A 127 -22.92 -4.11 1.60
CA ALA A 127 -22.47 -5.03 2.62
C ALA A 127 -21.62 -4.31 3.67
N LEU A 128 -20.58 -3.60 3.25
CA LEU A 128 -19.72 -2.82 4.15
C LEU A 128 -20.49 -1.75 4.92
N GLU A 129 -21.41 -1.03 4.27
CA GLU A 129 -22.23 -0.01 4.93
C GLU A 129 -23.10 -0.61 6.03
N ALA A 130 -23.67 -1.80 5.80
CA ALA A 130 -24.41 -2.50 6.84
C ALA A 130 -23.54 -2.87 8.05
N LEU A 131 -22.22 -3.01 7.88
CA LEU A 131 -21.24 -3.24 8.94
C LEU A 131 -20.65 -1.94 9.53
N GLY A 132 -21.04 -0.77 9.01
CA GLY A 132 -20.55 0.54 9.46
C GLY A 132 -19.25 0.98 8.80
N VAL A 133 -18.84 0.33 7.71
CA VAL A 133 -17.62 0.63 6.94
C VAL A 133 -17.99 1.28 5.61
N ARG A 134 -17.20 2.25 5.14
CA ARG A 134 -17.44 2.96 3.88
C ARG A 134 -16.26 2.80 2.93
N VAL A 135 -16.56 2.62 1.64
CA VAL A 135 -15.55 2.61 0.59
C VAL A 135 -15.18 4.05 0.24
N LEU A 136 -13.88 4.31 0.18
CA LEU A 136 -13.30 5.56 -0.32
C LEU A 136 -12.41 5.22 -1.51
N VAL A 137 -12.62 5.91 -2.63
CA VAL A 137 -11.74 5.80 -3.80
C VAL A 137 -10.86 7.04 -3.85
N GLN A 138 -9.57 6.82 -4.01
CA GLN A 138 -8.59 7.87 -4.25
C GLN A 138 -7.85 7.57 -5.56
N PRO A 139 -7.55 8.59 -6.39
CA PRO A 139 -6.72 8.38 -7.56
C PRO A 139 -5.34 7.89 -7.11
N ILE A 140 -4.82 6.87 -7.81
CA ILE A 140 -3.41 6.51 -7.71
C ILE A 140 -2.68 7.36 -8.72
N ASP A 141 -1.83 8.25 -8.22
CA ASP A 141 -0.91 8.97 -9.07
C ASP A 141 0.24 8.01 -9.49
N PRO A 142 0.37 7.66 -10.77
CA PRO A 142 1.39 6.70 -11.22
C PRO A 142 2.82 7.25 -11.07
N GLU A 143 2.97 8.56 -10.93
CA GLU A 143 4.26 9.23 -10.76
C GLU A 143 4.53 9.60 -9.29
N ALA A 144 3.62 9.22 -8.38
CA ALA A 144 3.81 9.45 -6.97
C ALA A 144 4.99 8.63 -6.43
N VAL A 145 5.87 9.31 -5.72
CA VAL A 145 7.00 8.71 -5.01
C VAL A 145 6.78 8.82 -3.51
N ARG A 146 7.20 7.78 -2.79
CA ARG A 146 7.34 7.85 -1.33
C ARG A 146 8.52 8.75 -0.98
N ILE A 147 8.35 9.53 0.07
CA ILE A 147 9.37 10.39 0.65
C ILE A 147 9.40 10.22 2.17
N GLN A 148 10.58 10.39 2.72
CA GLN A 148 10.81 10.58 4.15
C GLN A 148 11.06 12.06 4.41
N PHE A 149 10.22 12.63 5.25
CA PHE A 149 10.20 14.03 5.61
C PHE A 149 10.70 14.20 7.04
N TYR A 150 11.83 14.89 7.21
CA TYR A 150 12.51 15.12 8.48
C TYR A 150 12.31 16.60 8.86
N PRO A 151 11.27 16.94 9.64
CA PRO A 151 11.08 18.30 10.11
C PRO A 151 11.96 18.57 11.35
N ASP A 152 12.62 19.71 11.38
CA ASP A 152 13.36 20.18 12.56
C ASP A 152 13.38 21.73 12.62
N PHE A 153 14.09 22.27 13.60
CA PHE A 153 14.37 23.69 13.73
C PHE A 153 15.86 23.93 13.91
N ASN A 154 16.42 24.88 13.17
CA ASN A 154 17.80 25.29 13.40
C ASN A 154 17.92 26.14 14.68
N ARG A 155 19.16 26.48 15.06
CA ARG A 155 19.46 27.31 16.25
C ARG A 155 18.82 28.70 16.25
N GLN A 156 18.42 29.22 15.08
CA GLN A 156 17.73 30.51 14.94
C GLN A 156 16.21 30.37 15.05
N GLY A 157 15.69 29.15 15.28
CA GLY A 157 14.26 28.86 15.33
C GLY A 157 13.60 28.78 13.95
N HIS A 158 14.38 28.76 12.87
CA HIS A 158 13.83 28.57 11.52
C HIS A 158 13.48 27.11 11.32
N ARG A 159 12.31 26.86 10.72
CA ARG A 159 11.91 25.50 10.37
C ARG A 159 12.83 24.99 9.27
N THR A 160 13.51 23.89 9.52
CA THR A 160 14.34 23.19 8.54
C THR A 160 13.67 21.88 8.18
N VAL A 161 13.79 21.49 6.92
CA VAL A 161 13.24 20.25 6.41
C VAL A 161 14.27 19.58 5.54
N LEU A 162 14.52 18.30 5.82
CA LEU A 162 15.15 17.38 4.89
C LEU A 162 14.07 16.45 4.32
N VAL A 163 14.05 16.32 3.00
CA VAL A 163 13.22 15.34 2.31
C VAL A 163 14.13 14.41 1.54
N LYS A 164 13.93 13.10 1.66
CA LYS A 164 14.65 12.12 0.83
C LYS A 164 13.76 10.99 0.36
N LEU A 165 14.14 10.36 -0.74
CA LEU A 165 13.56 9.10 -1.17
C LEU A 165 13.98 7.98 -0.18
N PRO A 166 13.10 7.00 0.11
CA PRO A 166 13.46 5.84 0.92
C PRO A 166 14.66 5.05 0.38
N THR A 167 14.88 5.10 -0.94
CA THR A 167 16.01 4.46 -1.62
C THR A 167 17.37 5.05 -1.28
N ILE A 168 17.43 6.28 -0.75
CA ILE A 168 18.67 6.89 -0.29
C ILE A 168 18.85 6.59 1.20
N PRO A 169 19.84 5.78 1.61
CA PRO A 169 20.07 5.53 3.03
C PRO A 169 20.53 6.82 3.71
N PHE A 170 20.14 7.02 4.98
CA PHE A 170 20.51 8.23 5.72
C PHE A 170 22.04 8.40 5.83
N SER A 171 22.79 7.30 5.87
CA SER A 171 24.25 7.29 5.87
C SER A 171 24.90 7.81 4.58
N ALA A 172 24.18 7.84 3.46
CA ALA A 172 24.68 8.37 2.18
C ALA A 172 24.45 9.89 2.04
N LEU A 173 23.82 10.54 3.02
CA LEU A 173 23.64 12.00 3.02
C LEU A 173 24.96 12.72 3.38
N PRO A 174 25.14 13.97 2.91
CA PRO A 174 26.24 14.83 3.34
C PRO A 174 26.36 14.92 4.87
N ASP A 175 27.59 14.97 5.38
CA ASP A 175 27.90 14.97 6.82
C ASP A 175 27.17 16.04 7.62
N GLU A 176 27.02 17.24 7.04
CA GLU A 176 26.30 18.35 7.68
C GLU A 176 24.82 18.01 7.88
N LEU A 177 24.15 17.51 6.85
CA LEU A 177 22.75 17.08 6.96
C LEU A 177 22.58 15.90 7.91
N ARG A 178 23.53 14.96 7.93
CA ARG A 178 23.47 13.84 8.87
C ARG A 178 23.52 14.33 10.31
N LYS A 179 24.36 15.33 10.61
CA LYS A 179 24.46 15.93 11.95
C LYS A 179 23.20 16.73 12.31
N ASP A 180 22.67 17.50 11.37
CA ASP A 180 21.50 18.36 11.62
C ASP A 180 20.23 17.55 11.87
N TYR A 181 20.09 16.38 11.25
CA TYR A 181 18.89 15.53 11.36
C TYR A 181 19.13 14.24 12.15
N GLU A 182 20.25 14.13 12.88
CA GLU A 182 20.53 12.97 13.72
C GLU A 182 19.48 12.87 14.84
N GLY A 183 18.84 11.70 14.96
CA GLY A 183 17.78 11.47 15.96
C GLY A 183 16.41 12.05 15.59
N VAL A 184 16.27 12.77 14.46
CA VAL A 184 14.97 13.23 13.97
C VAL A 184 14.19 12.05 13.41
N THR A 185 12.98 11.83 13.92
CA THR A 185 12.09 10.76 13.42
C THR A 185 11.41 11.20 12.13
N PRO A 186 11.60 10.50 10.99
CA PRO A 186 10.96 10.89 9.75
C PRO A 186 9.46 10.61 9.74
N GLN A 187 8.74 11.44 9.01
CA GLN A 187 7.35 11.21 8.60
C GLN A 187 7.35 10.66 7.17
N GLU A 188 6.59 9.61 6.92
CA GLU A 188 6.40 9.05 5.57
C GLU A 188 5.29 9.81 4.85
N SER A 189 5.51 10.14 3.58
CA SER A 189 4.52 10.79 2.72
C SER A 189 4.65 10.32 1.27
N VAL A 190 3.60 10.52 0.48
CA VAL A 190 3.58 10.26 -0.96
C VAL A 190 3.34 11.58 -1.69
N ILE A 191 4.16 11.89 -2.70
CA ILE A 191 4.09 13.13 -3.49
C ILE A 191 4.29 12.83 -4.97
N ASN A 192 3.71 13.61 -5.87
CA ASN A 192 4.12 13.61 -7.27
C ASN A 192 5.12 14.75 -7.51
N LEU A 193 6.31 14.41 -7.99
CA LEU A 193 7.37 15.38 -8.28
C LEU A 193 7.09 16.25 -9.52
N ASN A 194 6.02 15.98 -10.26
CA ASN A 194 5.51 16.77 -11.37
C ASN A 194 4.31 17.66 -10.98
N ASP A 195 3.70 17.43 -9.81
CA ASP A 195 2.61 18.24 -9.27
C ASP A 195 3.12 19.14 -8.13
N LEU A 196 3.66 20.29 -8.53
CA LEU A 196 4.25 21.28 -7.60
C LEU A 196 3.21 21.98 -6.72
N GLU A 197 1.93 21.95 -7.10
CA GLU A 197 0.86 22.60 -6.34
C GLU A 197 0.34 21.71 -5.20
N SER A 198 0.50 20.38 -5.33
CA SER A 198 0.07 19.42 -4.31
C SER A 198 0.75 19.59 -2.95
N ARG A 199 1.90 20.25 -2.89
CA ARG A 199 2.70 20.41 -1.67
C ARG A 199 3.25 21.82 -1.55
N TRP A 200 2.84 22.51 -0.50
CA TRP A 200 3.25 23.89 -0.18
C TRP A 200 4.78 24.12 -0.16
N TRP A 201 5.59 23.08 0.04
CA TRP A 201 7.04 23.16 0.09
C TRP A 201 7.74 22.77 -1.22
N LEU A 202 7.04 22.10 -2.14
CA LEU A 202 7.66 21.46 -3.30
C LEU A 202 7.87 22.47 -4.44
N THR A 203 9.08 23.00 -4.52
CA THR A 203 9.49 23.85 -5.66
C THR A 203 10.04 23.00 -6.83
N GLU A 204 10.19 23.61 -8.00
CA GLU A 204 10.90 22.99 -9.15
C GLU A 204 12.32 22.52 -8.77
N GLN A 205 13.02 23.27 -7.93
CA GLN A 205 14.39 22.93 -7.51
C GLN A 205 14.40 21.69 -6.60
N ASP A 206 13.44 21.60 -5.69
CA ASP A 206 13.28 20.42 -4.82
C ASP A 206 12.90 19.19 -5.61
N ALA A 207 11.97 19.31 -6.54
CA ALA A 207 11.60 18.22 -7.43
C ALA A 207 12.80 17.73 -8.25
N ARG A 208 13.61 18.65 -8.79
CA ARG A 208 14.85 18.32 -9.51
C ARG A 208 15.87 17.65 -8.60
N ASN A 209 16.08 18.15 -7.39
CA ASN A 209 16.99 17.57 -6.42
C ASN A 209 16.56 16.14 -6.03
N LEU A 210 15.26 15.91 -5.79
CA LEU A 210 14.72 14.58 -5.50
C LEU A 210 14.90 13.62 -6.69
N LYS A 211 14.69 14.07 -7.93
CA LYS A 211 14.92 13.25 -9.13
C LYS A 211 16.39 12.90 -9.37
N THR A 212 17.31 13.80 -9.05
CA THR A 212 18.74 13.67 -9.42
C THR A 212 19.62 13.15 -8.30
N LYS A 213 19.37 13.57 -7.05
CA LYS A 213 20.15 13.23 -5.86
C LYS A 213 19.38 12.29 -4.92
N GLY A 214 18.06 12.21 -5.07
CA GLY A 214 17.19 11.47 -4.15
C GLY A 214 16.95 12.17 -2.82
N TRP A 215 17.36 13.44 -2.65
CA TRP A 215 17.08 14.25 -1.47
C TRP A 215 17.10 15.75 -1.78
N SER A 216 16.39 16.55 -0.99
CA SER A 216 16.45 18.02 -0.94
C SER A 216 16.38 18.49 0.50
N ALA A 217 17.04 19.59 0.83
CA ALA A 217 16.99 20.20 2.15
C ALA A 217 16.79 21.71 2.02
N PHE A 218 15.91 22.27 2.85
CA PHE A 218 15.53 23.68 2.77
C PHE A 218 15.12 24.21 4.14
N SER A 219 15.18 25.52 4.31
CA SER A 219 14.78 26.22 5.53
C SER A 219 13.75 27.29 5.22
N PHE A 220 12.71 27.40 6.03
CA PHE A 220 11.75 28.48 5.98
C PHE A 220 12.12 29.51 7.04
N ALA A 221 12.17 30.78 6.65
CA ALA A 221 12.19 31.87 7.60
C ALA A 221 10.97 31.75 8.54
N PRO A 222 11.04 32.25 9.78
CA PRO A 222 9.90 32.28 10.68
C PRO A 222 8.75 32.95 9.94
N MET A 223 7.55 32.37 9.98
CA MET A 223 6.38 33.14 9.59
C MET A 223 6.37 34.37 10.48
N ALA A 224 6.62 35.55 9.90
CA ALA A 224 6.42 36.79 10.59
C ALA A 224 4.95 36.79 10.99
N TYR A 225 4.68 36.59 12.28
CA TYR A 225 3.35 36.78 12.82
C TYR A 225 3.08 38.27 12.70
N SER A 226 2.48 38.71 11.60
CA SER A 226 1.87 40.03 11.50
C SER A 226 0.60 39.98 12.36
N PRO A 227 0.56 40.62 13.54
CA PRO A 227 -0.68 40.72 14.27
C PRO A 227 -1.54 41.77 13.55
N GLY A 228 -2.49 41.31 12.73
CA GLY A 228 -3.65 42.09 12.31
C GLY A 228 -3.58 42.79 10.95
N GLY A 229 -4.62 42.51 10.17
CA GLY A 229 -5.19 43.31 9.09
C GLY A 229 -6.66 42.95 8.98
#